data_AF-A0A2A5H7L0-F1
#
_entry.id   AF-A0A2A5H7L0-F1
#
_cell.length_a   1.000
_cell.length_b   1.000
_cell.length_c   1.000
_cell.angle_alpha   90.00
_cell.angle_beta   90.00
_cell.angle_gamma   90.00
#
_symmetry.space_group_name_H-M   'P 1'
#
loop_
_entity.id
_entity.type
_entity.pdbx_description
1 polymer ?
#
loop_
_entity_poly.entity_id
_entity_poly.type
_entity_poly.pdbx_seq_one_letter_code
_entity_poly.pdbx_strand_id
1 'polypeptide(L)'
;MENYNSEKFIKTVLVHDVQKLIDNRFNYFAFVIIGQGIEVLGSFFDDKPFDYYETGLPKKRFKRGLKLMENIKYQELDNFLWDNFRCALVHQLKIKKEITLTSYQDGANDEVHLKKGDKSNLIYLVVDTLFVNYAGI
;
A
#
# COMPACT_ATOMS: atom_id res chain seq x y z
N MET A 1 -8.16 -20.06 15.34
CA MET A 1 -7.50 -18.86 14.78
C MET A 1 -6.66 -18.27 15.89
N GLU A 2 -5.34 -18.11 15.69
CA GLU A 2 -4.48 -17.45 16.69
C GLU A 2 -4.87 -15.97 16.81
N ASN A 3 -4.99 -15.48 18.05
CA ASN A 3 -5.10 -14.06 18.33
C ASN A 3 -3.70 -13.47 18.22
N TYR A 4 -3.38 -12.89 17.06
CA TYR A 4 -2.13 -12.17 16.87
C TYR A 4 -2.19 -10.85 17.65
N ASN A 5 -1.13 -10.51 18.40
CA ASN A 5 -0.92 -9.10 18.74
C ASN A 5 -0.63 -8.32 17.44
N SER A 6 -0.90 -7.02 17.41
CA SER A 6 -0.82 -6.21 16.19
C SER A 6 0.54 -6.32 15.50
N GLU A 7 1.63 -6.37 16.26
CA GLU A 7 2.99 -6.50 15.73
C GLU A 7 3.24 -7.85 15.05
N LYS A 8 2.84 -8.96 15.70
CA LYS A 8 2.96 -10.32 15.15
C LYS A 8 2.10 -10.47 13.91
N PHE A 9 0.91 -9.84 13.88
CA PHE A 9 0.05 -9.82 12.70
C PHE A 9 0.72 -9.12 11.51
N ILE A 10 1.29 -7.92 11.74
CA ILE A 10 2.01 -7.18 10.68
C ILE A 10 3.17 -8.02 10.16
N LYS A 11 4.06 -8.50 11.05
CA LYS A 11 5.26 -9.23 10.65
C LYS A 11 4.95 -10.56 9.94
N THR A 12 3.95 -11.31 10.42
CA THR A 12 3.66 -12.65 9.92
C THR A 12 2.73 -12.64 8.71
N VAL A 13 1.61 -11.91 8.80
CA VAL A 13 0.57 -11.94 7.78
C VAL A 13 0.81 -10.85 6.73
N LEU A 14 1.13 -9.62 7.14
CA LEU A 14 1.26 -8.52 6.18
C LEU A 14 2.64 -8.47 5.51
N VAL A 15 3.72 -8.81 6.20
CA VAL A 15 5.07 -8.78 5.61
C VAL A 15 5.41 -10.12 4.97
N HIS A 16 5.41 -11.21 5.74
CA HIS A 16 5.87 -12.50 5.23
C HIS A 16 4.95 -13.11 4.16
N ASP A 17 3.62 -13.08 4.31
CA ASP A 17 2.75 -13.64 3.26
C ASP A 17 2.69 -12.75 2.01
N VAL A 18 2.85 -11.43 2.14
CA VAL A 18 2.99 -10.54 0.97
C VAL A 18 4.28 -10.81 0.21
N GLN A 19 5.41 -11.03 0.91
CA GLN A 19 6.66 -11.43 0.26
C GLN A 19 6.44 -12.69 -0.59
N LYS A 20 5.75 -13.71 -0.06
CA LYS A 20 5.44 -14.93 -0.83
C LYS A 20 4.58 -14.63 -2.07
N LEU A 21 3.64 -13.70 -1.99
CA LEU A 21 2.86 -13.28 -3.17
C LEU A 21 3.79 -12.69 -4.23
N ILE A 22 4.73 -11.82 -3.86
CA ILE A 22 5.69 -11.21 -4.78
C ILE A 22 6.62 -12.28 -5.38
N ASP A 23 7.16 -13.17 -4.55
CA ASP A 23 8.05 -14.26 -4.98
C ASP A 23 7.38 -15.19 -6.00
N ASN A 24 6.07 -15.41 -5.84
CA ASN A 24 5.27 -16.25 -6.74
C ASN A 24 4.53 -15.47 -7.84
N ARG A 25 4.92 -14.21 -8.07
CA ARG A 25 4.38 -13.34 -9.14
C ARG A 25 2.91 -12.97 -9.00
N PHE A 26 2.33 -13.11 -7.81
CA PHE A 26 0.98 -12.63 -7.47
C PHE A 26 0.99 -11.14 -7.10
N ASN A 27 1.70 -10.33 -7.89
CA ASN A 27 1.99 -8.92 -7.62
C ASN A 27 0.73 -8.06 -7.45
N TYR A 28 -0.31 -8.35 -8.24
CA TYR A 28 -1.59 -7.67 -8.13
C TYR A 28 -2.21 -7.82 -6.73
N PHE A 29 -2.19 -9.04 -6.18
CA PHE A 29 -2.72 -9.29 -4.84
C PHE A 29 -1.81 -8.72 -3.75
N ALA A 30 -0.50 -8.74 -3.96
CA ALA A 30 0.43 -8.04 -3.07
C ALA A 30 0.09 -6.54 -2.98
N PHE A 31 -0.20 -5.86 -4.09
CA PHE A 31 -0.65 -4.46 -4.08
C PHE A 31 -1.93 -4.23 -3.27
N VAL A 32 -2.93 -5.10 -3.44
CA VAL A 32 -4.21 -5.02 -2.68
C VAL A 32 -3.94 -5.13 -1.18
N ILE A 33 -3.16 -6.14 -0.77
CA ILE A 33 -2.87 -6.39 0.65
C ILE A 33 -2.02 -5.27 1.24
N ILE A 34 -0.98 -4.79 0.54
CA ILE A 34 -0.17 -3.66 1.01
C ILE A 34 -1.04 -2.41 1.15
N GLY A 35 -1.90 -2.11 0.16
CA GLY A 35 -2.81 -0.96 0.21
C GLY A 35 -3.72 -0.96 1.44
N GLN A 36 -4.26 -2.13 1.81
CA GLN A 36 -5.04 -2.30 3.04
C GLN A 36 -4.14 -2.27 4.30
N GLY A 37 -2.95 -2.87 4.22
CA GLY A 37 -1.98 -2.92 5.30
C GLY A 37 -1.51 -1.54 5.74
N ILE A 38 -1.32 -0.60 4.81
CA ILE A 38 -0.97 0.80 5.11
C ILE A 38 -2.06 1.46 5.98
N GLU A 39 -3.33 1.23 5.68
CA GLU A 39 -4.43 1.74 6.51
C GLU A 39 -4.45 1.10 7.90
N VAL A 40 -4.21 -0.21 7.99
CA VAL A 40 -4.11 -0.92 9.28
C VAL A 40 -3.00 -0.33 10.13
N LEU A 41 -1.82 -0.05 9.56
CA LEU A 41 -0.72 0.60 10.29
C LEU A 41 -1.14 1.95 10.87
N GLY A 42 -1.81 2.77 10.08
CA GLY A 42 -2.29 4.07 10.54
C GLY A 42 -3.39 3.99 11.61
N SER A 43 -4.12 2.88 11.68
CA SER A 43 -5.16 2.66 12.70
C SER A 43 -4.61 2.50 14.11
N PHE A 44 -3.36 2.06 14.28
CA PHE A 44 -2.75 1.88 15.59
C PHE A 44 -2.47 3.18 16.35
N PHE A 45 -2.69 4.32 15.69
CA PHE A 45 -2.45 5.66 16.24
C PHE A 45 -3.76 6.44 16.44
N ASP A 46 -4.91 5.77 16.38
CA ASP A 46 -6.16 6.30 16.92
C ASP A 46 -6.76 5.32 17.92
N ASP A 47 -7.68 5.82 18.74
CA ASP A 47 -8.34 5.12 19.83
C ASP A 47 -9.59 4.35 19.39
N LYS A 48 -9.90 4.36 18.08
CA LYS A 48 -11.13 3.77 17.55
C LYS A 48 -10.86 2.33 17.10
N PRO A 49 -11.79 1.40 17.34
CA PRO A 49 -11.77 0.08 16.72
C PRO A 49 -11.61 0.16 15.19
N PHE A 50 -11.05 -0.87 14.56
CA PHE A 50 -10.83 -0.84 13.12
C PHE A 50 -12.14 -0.79 12.32
N ASP A 51 -13.17 -1.50 12.78
CA ASP A 51 -14.53 -1.57 12.23
C ASP A 51 -15.40 -0.36 12.57
N TYR A 52 -14.89 0.58 13.38
CA TYR A 52 -15.61 1.81 13.69
C TYR A 52 -15.80 2.68 12.44
N TYR A 53 -17.06 3.00 12.14
CA TYR A 53 -17.41 3.82 11.00
C TYR A 53 -17.44 5.32 11.36
N GLU A 54 -16.53 6.08 10.76
CA GLU A 54 -16.58 7.55 10.69
C GLU A 54 -16.21 7.98 9.26
N THR A 55 -16.97 8.92 8.72
CA THR A 55 -16.71 9.48 7.40
C THR A 55 -15.29 10.02 7.30
N GLY A 56 -14.51 9.47 6.37
CA GLY A 56 -13.12 9.88 6.13
C GLY A 56 -12.08 9.28 7.08
N LEU A 57 -12.48 8.52 8.10
CA LEU A 57 -11.54 7.84 9.01
C LEU A 57 -10.59 6.86 8.27
N PRO A 58 -11.07 6.01 7.34
CA PRO A 58 -10.19 5.18 6.50
C PRO A 58 -9.11 5.97 5.76
N LYS A 59 -9.48 7.14 5.20
CA LYS A 59 -8.54 8.04 4.51
C LYS A 59 -7.51 8.61 5.47
N LYS A 60 -7.94 9.06 6.66
CA LYS A 60 -7.03 9.56 7.72
C LYS A 60 -6.03 8.48 8.14
N ARG A 61 -6.50 7.25 8.38
CA ARG A 61 -5.66 6.10 8.74
C ARG A 61 -4.67 5.76 7.64
N PHE A 62 -5.12 5.60 6.40
CA PHE A 62 -4.23 5.36 5.26
C PHE A 62 -3.12 6.41 5.12
N LYS A 63 -3.47 7.70 5.17
CA LYS A 63 -2.50 8.80 5.13
C LYS A 63 -1.51 8.76 6.30
N ARG A 64 -1.98 8.38 7.49
CA ARG A 64 -1.11 8.22 8.65
C ARG A 64 -0.14 7.05 8.46
N GLY A 65 -0.60 5.93 7.91
CA GLY A 65 0.25 4.80 7.55
C GLY A 65 1.34 5.19 6.54
N LEU A 66 0.98 5.96 5.49
CA LEU A 66 1.96 6.47 4.52
C LEU A 66 3.03 7.35 5.19
N LYS A 67 2.69 8.10 6.24
CA LYS A 67 3.66 8.93 6.98
C LYS A 67 4.72 8.12 7.73
N LEU A 68 4.42 6.86 8.05
CA LEU A 68 5.36 5.95 8.72
C LEU A 68 6.40 5.38 7.75
N MET A 69 6.13 5.44 6.44
CA MET A 69 7.07 5.00 5.41
C MET A 69 8.15 6.08 5.23
N GLU A 70 9.42 5.69 5.25
CA GLU A 70 10.60 6.57 5.15
C GLU A 70 10.84 7.14 3.74
N ASN A 71 9.78 7.55 3.03
CA ASN A 71 9.88 8.14 1.70
C ASN A 71 8.88 9.28 1.53
N ILE A 72 9.41 10.51 1.51
CA ILE A 72 8.65 11.77 1.48
C ILE A 72 7.62 11.86 0.33
N LYS A 73 7.86 11.15 -0.77
CA LYS A 73 6.96 11.15 -1.93
C LYS A 73 5.60 10.55 -1.63
N TYR A 74 5.50 9.62 -0.67
CA TYR A 74 4.21 9.07 -0.26
C TYR A 74 3.32 10.13 0.39
N GLN A 75 3.91 11.02 1.20
CA GLN A 75 3.20 12.13 1.84
C GLN A 75 2.77 13.18 0.79
N GLU A 76 3.60 13.45 -0.22
CA GLU A 76 3.26 14.35 -1.32
C GLU A 76 2.12 13.81 -2.20
N LEU A 77 2.03 12.50 -2.35
CA LEU A 77 1.04 11.80 -3.19
C LEU A 77 -0.14 11.22 -2.39
N ASP A 78 -0.32 11.61 -1.13
CA ASP A 78 -1.21 10.90 -0.18
C ASP A 78 -2.68 10.82 -0.64
N ASN A 79 -3.23 11.90 -1.19
CA ASN A 79 -4.57 11.97 -1.76
C ASN A 79 -4.66 11.15 -3.04
N PHE A 80 -3.64 11.27 -3.89
CA PHE A 80 -3.58 10.55 -5.15
C PHE A 80 -3.57 9.03 -4.92
N LEU A 81 -2.73 8.55 -3.99
CA LEU A 81 -2.61 7.13 -3.64
C LEU A 81 -3.88 6.63 -2.92
N TRP A 82 -4.52 7.46 -2.12
CA TRP A 82 -5.81 7.10 -1.53
C TRP A 82 -6.87 6.87 -2.62
N ASP A 83 -7.04 7.80 -3.56
CA ASP A 83 -8.10 7.74 -4.56
C ASP A 83 -7.83 6.69 -5.66
N ASN A 84 -6.57 6.61 -6.13
CA ASN A 84 -6.21 5.82 -7.31
C ASN A 84 -5.59 4.46 -7.00
N PHE A 85 -5.01 4.28 -5.80
CA PHE A 85 -4.39 3.02 -5.37
C PHE A 85 -5.27 2.31 -4.33
N ARG A 86 -5.37 2.81 -3.09
CA ARG A 86 -6.10 2.14 -2.01
C ARG A 86 -7.57 1.96 -2.36
N CYS A 87 -8.32 3.04 -2.60
CA CYS A 87 -9.77 2.94 -2.85
C CYS A 87 -10.09 2.09 -4.08
N ALA A 88 -9.34 2.26 -5.16
CA ALA A 88 -9.58 1.56 -6.41
C ALA A 88 -9.32 0.05 -6.29
N LEU A 89 -8.19 -0.34 -5.69
CA LEU A 89 -7.83 -1.75 -5.58
C LEU A 89 -8.63 -2.46 -4.49
N VAL A 90 -8.79 -1.87 -3.30
CA VAL A 90 -9.42 -2.57 -2.16
C VAL A 90 -10.94 -2.66 -2.32
N HIS A 91 -11.60 -1.60 -2.78
CA HIS A 91 -13.07 -1.63 -2.91
C HIS A 91 -13.57 -2.19 -4.23
N GLN A 92 -12.77 -2.09 -5.30
CA GLN A 92 -13.25 -2.41 -6.65
C GLN A 92 -12.43 -3.49 -7.35
N LEU A 93 -11.25 -3.86 -6.82
CA LEU A 93 -10.26 -4.68 -7.54
C LEU A 93 -10.02 -4.15 -8.96
N LYS A 94 -9.89 -2.83 -9.10
CA LYS A 94 -9.67 -2.16 -10.39
C LYS A 94 -8.47 -1.24 -10.36
N ILE A 95 -7.72 -1.24 -11.45
CA ILE A 95 -6.62 -0.30 -11.68
C ILE A 95 -7.20 0.95 -12.36
N LYS A 96 -6.86 2.13 -11.83
CA LYS A 96 -7.21 3.42 -12.43
C LYS A 96 -6.21 3.77 -13.54
N LYS A 97 -6.65 4.48 -14.58
CA LYS A 97 -5.80 4.87 -15.72
C LYS A 97 -4.62 5.76 -15.32
N GLU A 98 -4.68 6.33 -14.12
CA GLU A 98 -3.67 7.16 -13.49
C GLU A 98 -2.55 6.34 -12.83
N ILE A 99 -2.66 5.02 -12.71
CA ILE A 99 -1.63 4.18 -12.09
C ILE A 99 -1.24 3.01 -12.99
N THR A 100 0.06 2.75 -13.06
CA THR A 100 0.60 1.49 -13.57
C THR A 100 1.16 0.67 -12.41
N LEU A 101 0.71 -0.58 -12.30
CA LEU A 101 1.24 -1.57 -11.37
C LEU A 101 2.31 -2.40 -12.11
N THR A 102 3.50 -2.52 -11.53
CA THR A 102 4.63 -3.25 -12.11
C THR A 102 5.53 -3.84 -11.01
N SER A 103 6.58 -4.57 -11.40
CA SER A 103 7.53 -5.23 -10.51
C SER A 103 8.92 -5.29 -11.14
N TYR A 104 9.93 -5.64 -10.34
CA TYR A 104 11.27 -5.93 -10.87
C TYR A 104 11.26 -7.08 -11.88
N GLN A 105 10.36 -8.04 -11.71
CA GLN A 105 10.20 -9.18 -12.62
C GLN A 105 9.64 -8.76 -13.99
N ASP A 106 8.97 -7.59 -14.06
CA ASP A 106 8.49 -6.97 -15.30
C ASP A 106 9.53 -6.01 -15.91
N GLY A 107 10.73 -5.93 -15.33
CA GLY A 107 11.83 -5.05 -15.78
C GLY A 107 11.81 -3.64 -15.20
N ALA A 108 10.94 -3.35 -14.22
CA ALA A 108 10.97 -2.09 -13.48
C ALA A 108 12.10 -2.08 -12.44
N ASN A 109 12.34 -0.91 -11.83
CA ASN A 109 13.32 -0.72 -10.77
C ASN A 109 12.85 0.38 -9.81
N ASP A 110 13.62 0.64 -8.75
CA ASP A 110 13.28 1.66 -7.76
C ASP A 110 13.16 3.07 -8.35
N GLU A 111 13.93 3.36 -9.39
CA GLU A 111 13.96 4.70 -9.96
C GLU A 111 12.62 5.07 -10.57
N VAL A 112 11.85 4.12 -11.10
CA VAL A 112 10.52 4.42 -11.68
C VAL A 112 9.42 4.49 -10.62
N HIS A 113 9.66 4.01 -9.40
CA HIS A 113 8.68 4.04 -8.32
C HIS A 113 8.23 5.49 -8.00
N LEU A 114 6.91 5.71 -8.00
CA LEU A 114 6.25 7.02 -7.82
C LEU A 114 6.65 8.10 -8.84
N LYS A 115 7.35 7.74 -9.93
CA LYS A 115 7.59 8.70 -11.03
C LYS A 115 6.31 8.88 -11.84
N LYS A 116 6.09 10.13 -12.29
CA LYS A 116 5.10 10.44 -13.31
C LYS A 116 5.63 9.98 -14.67
N GLY A 117 4.82 9.28 -15.44
CA GLY A 117 5.12 8.90 -16.81
C GLY A 117 4.96 10.07 -17.79
N ASP A 118 5.58 9.95 -18.96
CA ASP A 118 5.68 11.05 -19.94
C ASP A 118 4.36 11.39 -20.65
N LYS A 119 3.35 10.51 -20.62
CA LYS A 119 2.15 10.61 -21.48
C LYS A 119 0.81 10.80 -20.75
N SER A 120 0.81 10.90 -19.43
CA SER A 120 -0.40 11.21 -18.64
C SER A 120 0.00 11.44 -17.18
N ASN A 121 -0.93 11.81 -16.30
CA ASN A 121 -0.74 11.77 -14.83
C ASN A 121 -0.55 10.33 -14.29
N LEU A 122 0.06 9.45 -15.09
CA LEU A 122 0.35 8.06 -14.80
C LEU A 122 1.47 8.00 -13.77
N ILE A 123 1.23 7.34 -12.64
CA ILE A 123 2.26 7.08 -11.63
C ILE A 123 2.54 5.58 -11.59
N TYR A 124 3.81 5.22 -11.63
CA TYR A 124 4.24 3.82 -11.51
C TYR A 124 4.33 3.42 -10.05
N LEU A 125 3.65 2.33 -9.70
CA LEU A 125 3.87 1.61 -8.45
C LEU A 125 4.60 0.31 -8.78
N VAL A 126 5.74 0.15 -8.12
CA VAL A 126 6.64 -1.01 -8.24
C VAL A 126 6.46 -1.79 -6.95
N VAL A 127 5.98 -3.02 -7.03
CA VAL A 127 5.57 -3.78 -5.84
C VAL A 127 6.74 -4.04 -4.91
N ASP A 128 7.92 -4.31 -5.46
CA ASP A 128 9.14 -4.62 -4.73
C ASP A 128 9.58 -3.42 -3.89
N THR A 129 9.70 -2.24 -4.52
CA THR A 129 10.02 -0.98 -3.83
C THR A 129 8.96 -0.61 -2.79
N LEU A 130 7.68 -0.74 -3.15
CA LEU A 130 6.57 -0.47 -2.25
C LEU A 130 6.62 -1.38 -1.03
N PHE A 131 6.89 -2.66 -1.23
CA PHE A 131 6.97 -3.66 -0.18
C PHE A 131 8.14 -3.39 0.76
N VAL A 132 9.33 -3.06 0.24
CA VAL A 132 10.49 -2.70 1.08
C VAL A 132 10.15 -1.50 1.97
N ASN A 133 9.55 -0.45 1.40
CA ASN A 133 9.17 0.74 2.17
C ASN A 133 8.05 0.45 3.18
N TYR A 134 7.19 -0.53 2.89
CA TYR A 134 6.11 -0.96 3.77
C TYR A 134 6.59 -1.89 4.90
N ALA A 135 7.55 -2.77 4.61
CA ALA A 135 8.07 -3.76 5.55
C ALA A 135 9.18 -3.20 6.47
N GLY A 136 9.82 -2.10 6.07
CA GLY A 136 10.85 -1.40 6.87
C GLY A 136 10.32 -0.53 8.02
N ILE A 137 9.00 -0.53 8.26
CA ILE A 137 8.33 0.26 9.30
C ILE A 137 8.43 -0.42 10.68
#